data_AF-A0A0P9PL09-F1
#
_entry.id   AF-A0A0P9PL09-F1
#
_cell.length_a   1.000
_cell.length_b   1.000
_cell.length_c   1.000
_cell.angle_alpha   90.00
_cell.angle_beta   90.00
_cell.angle_gamma   90.00
#
_symmetry.space_group_name_H-M   'P 1'
#
loop_
_entity.id
_entity.type
_entity.pdbx_description
1 polymer ?
#
loop_
_entity_poly.entity_id
_entity_poly.type
_entity_poly.pdbx_seq_one_letter_code
_entity_poly.pdbx_strand_id
1 'polypeptide(L)'
;MASKSLRHTFRRLWALDKFSYSVRVFIALTGSMALCWYQNEMALLIPLFLGIIACALAETDDSWQGRLNALAVTLVCFSIAALAVELLFPYPILFVCSLALASFCLTMLGALGERYGAIAYGTLILSVYTMIGVDQRGGEVLDFWHEPMLLVAGAAWYGLLSVLWQMLFANQPVQQALARLFRELGQYLKLKSTLFEPIRTLNVEARRLELAQQNGKVVAALNSTKEIILHRVGSGRPGSKVSRYLKLYFIAQDIHERASSSHYPYNSLADAFFHSDVLFRCQRLLRQQGAACQALSESIQLRQPFVYDPSFAEAMEDLHASLEHLRIQSNPAWRGLLRSLRALAANLGTLDRLISDASNPDAVADATDSSLLD
;
A
#
# COMPACT_ATOMS: atom_id res chain seq x y z
N MET A 1 5.54 -33.12 3.99
CA MET A 1 6.19 -31.84 3.62
C MET A 1 5.92 -31.59 2.14
N ALA A 2 4.73 -31.09 1.82
CA ALA A 2 4.24 -30.98 0.44
C ALA A 2 4.60 -29.61 -0.15
N SER A 3 4.96 -29.61 -1.43
CA SER A 3 5.32 -28.46 -2.25
C SER A 3 4.46 -27.22 -1.95
N LYS A 4 5.04 -26.23 -1.26
CA LYS A 4 4.56 -24.85 -1.33
C LYS A 4 4.72 -24.43 -2.80
N SER A 5 3.64 -24.62 -3.56
CA SER A 5 3.57 -24.49 -5.01
C SER A 5 4.28 -23.20 -5.45
N LEU A 6 5.14 -23.28 -6.47
CA LEU A 6 5.80 -22.13 -7.09
C LEU A 6 4.82 -20.98 -7.39
N ARG A 7 3.53 -21.30 -7.63
CA ARG A 7 2.45 -20.32 -7.78
C ARG A 7 2.21 -19.46 -6.53
N HIS A 8 2.30 -20.02 -5.32
CA HIS A 8 2.20 -19.26 -4.07
C HIS A 8 3.41 -18.35 -3.86
N THR A 9 4.61 -18.83 -4.15
CA THR A 9 5.83 -18.01 -4.09
C THR A 9 5.78 -16.88 -5.11
N PHE A 10 5.34 -17.17 -6.34
CA PHE A 10 5.20 -16.17 -7.40
C PHE A 10 4.11 -15.15 -7.08
N ARG A 11 2.97 -15.57 -6.50
CA ARG A 11 1.93 -14.65 -6.01
C ARG A 11 2.45 -13.76 -4.86
N ARG A 12 3.27 -14.30 -3.97
CA ARG A 12 3.87 -13.55 -2.86
C ARG A 12 4.91 -12.53 -3.36
N LEU A 13 5.71 -12.89 -4.37
CA LEU A 13 6.63 -11.99 -5.05
C LEU A 13 5.87 -10.91 -5.83
N TRP A 14 4.82 -11.30 -6.56
CA TRP A 14 3.93 -10.38 -7.26
C TRP A 14 3.33 -9.34 -6.31
N ALA A 15 3.07 -9.72 -5.06
CA ALA A 15 2.51 -8.83 -4.06
C ALA A 15 3.52 -7.83 -3.46
N LEU A 16 4.81 -7.88 -3.83
CA LEU A 16 5.80 -6.85 -3.49
C LEU A 16 5.81 -5.78 -4.60
N ASP A 17 5.62 -4.51 -4.24
CA ASP A 17 5.61 -3.40 -5.20
C ASP A 17 6.88 -3.34 -6.06
N LYS A 18 8.02 -3.61 -5.44
CA LYS A 18 9.33 -3.65 -6.10
C LYS A 18 9.43 -4.72 -7.19
N PHE A 19 8.73 -5.85 -7.05
CA PHE A 19 8.79 -6.92 -8.05
C PHE A 19 8.11 -6.48 -9.36
N SER A 20 6.95 -5.82 -9.26
CA SER A 20 6.26 -5.29 -10.43
C SER A 20 7.12 -4.26 -11.17
N TYR A 21 7.80 -3.39 -10.43
CA TYR A 21 8.76 -2.44 -11.00
C TYR A 21 9.93 -3.14 -11.70
N SER A 22 10.58 -4.09 -11.01
CA SER A 22 11.71 -4.86 -11.56
C SER A 22 11.34 -5.65 -12.82
N VAL A 23 10.15 -6.26 -12.85
CA VAL A 23 9.66 -7.01 -14.03
C VAL A 23 9.47 -6.08 -15.22
N ARG A 24 8.91 -4.87 -15.03
CA ARG A 24 8.75 -3.90 -16.11
C ARG A 24 10.09 -3.43 -16.66
N VAL A 25 11.03 -3.09 -15.78
CA VAL A 25 12.39 -2.68 -16.20
C VAL A 25 13.08 -3.83 -16.95
N PHE A 26 12.95 -5.06 -16.45
CA PHE A 26 13.50 -6.25 -17.11
C PHE A 26 12.92 -6.43 -18.52
N ILE A 27 11.59 -6.40 -18.67
CA ILE A 27 10.93 -6.52 -19.97
C ILE A 27 11.37 -5.38 -20.91
N ALA A 28 11.46 -4.16 -20.41
CA ALA A 28 11.88 -3.01 -21.21
C ALA A 28 13.31 -3.18 -21.74
N LEU A 29 14.27 -3.50 -20.86
CA LEU A 29 15.69 -3.67 -21.21
C LEU A 29 15.94 -4.91 -22.09
N THR A 30 15.28 -6.03 -21.81
CA THR A 30 15.40 -7.23 -22.66
C THR A 30 14.75 -7.00 -24.02
N GLY A 31 13.61 -6.30 -24.07
CA GLY A 31 12.93 -5.96 -25.32
C GLY A 31 13.78 -5.06 -26.21
N SER A 32 14.40 -4.02 -25.64
CA SER A 32 15.32 -3.16 -26.39
C SER A 32 16.58 -3.88 -26.83
N MET A 33 17.17 -4.73 -25.98
CA MET A 33 18.32 -5.55 -26.36
C MET A 33 17.98 -6.49 -27.53
N ALA A 34 16.84 -7.17 -27.48
CA ALA A 34 16.39 -8.05 -28.57
C ALA A 34 16.16 -7.28 -29.88
N LEU A 35 15.60 -6.07 -29.79
CA LEU A 35 15.39 -5.19 -30.94
C LEU A 35 16.71 -4.75 -31.59
N CYS A 36 17.67 -4.28 -30.79
CA CYS A 36 19.00 -3.90 -31.27
C CYS A 36 19.76 -5.09 -31.85
N TRP A 37 19.61 -6.27 -31.24
CA TRP A 37 20.21 -7.50 -31.75
C TRP A 37 19.64 -7.91 -33.10
N TYR A 38 18.31 -7.85 -33.26
CA TYR A 38 17.65 -8.18 -34.51
C TYR A 38 18.03 -7.24 -35.65
N GLN A 39 18.23 -5.95 -35.35
CA GLN A 39 18.66 -4.94 -36.33
C GLN A 39 20.19 -4.93 -36.55
N ASN A 40 20.95 -5.72 -35.78
CA ASN A 40 22.41 -5.77 -35.81
C ASN A 40 23.11 -4.43 -35.50
N GLU A 41 22.42 -3.52 -34.81
CA GLU A 41 22.86 -2.16 -34.49
C GLU A 41 23.04 -1.99 -32.96
N MET A 42 24.09 -2.63 -32.42
CA MET A 42 24.35 -2.62 -30.97
C MET A 42 24.79 -1.26 -30.43
N ALA A 43 25.25 -0.36 -31.28
CA ALA A 43 25.62 1.01 -30.88
C ALA A 43 24.42 1.79 -30.31
N LEU A 44 23.21 1.51 -30.78
CA LEU A 44 21.98 2.16 -30.34
C LEU A 44 21.53 1.72 -28.94
N LEU A 45 22.13 0.66 -28.39
CA LEU A 45 21.68 0.04 -27.14
C LEU A 45 21.92 0.95 -25.92
N ILE A 46 23.08 1.61 -25.86
CA ILE A 46 23.48 2.43 -24.71
C ILE A 46 22.54 3.63 -24.53
N PRO A 47 22.29 4.49 -25.55
CA PRO A 47 21.33 5.58 -25.42
C PRO A 47 19.93 5.11 -25.03
N LEU A 48 19.48 3.99 -25.60
CA LEU A 48 18.14 3.48 -25.35
C LEU A 48 17.98 2.94 -23.93
N PHE A 49 19.00 2.27 -23.37
CA PHE A 49 19.05 1.84 -21.98
C PHE A 49 19.05 3.01 -21.01
N LEU A 50 19.87 4.03 -21.28
CA LEU A 50 19.93 5.26 -20.47
C LEU A 50 18.57 5.97 -20.44
N GLY A 51 17.88 6.02 -21.59
CA GLY A 51 16.50 6.53 -21.68
C GLY A 51 15.50 5.74 -20.85
N ILE A 52 15.54 4.40 -20.93
CA ILE A 52 14.70 3.50 -20.12
C ILE A 52 14.92 3.75 -18.62
N ILE A 53 16.19 3.83 -18.19
CA ILE A 53 16.54 4.03 -16.78
C ILE A 53 16.09 5.41 -16.30
N ALA A 54 16.31 6.47 -17.08
CA ALA A 54 15.88 7.82 -16.73
C ALA A 54 14.36 7.90 -16.57
N CYS A 55 13.60 7.28 -17.47
CA CYS A 55 12.13 7.25 -17.35
C CYS A 55 11.66 6.38 -16.19
N ALA A 56 12.35 5.28 -15.88
CA ALA A 56 12.03 4.43 -14.74
C ALA A 56 12.26 5.15 -13.40
N LEU A 57 13.29 6.00 -13.32
CA LEU A 57 13.54 6.85 -12.14
C LEU A 57 12.56 8.03 -12.03
N ALA A 58 12.04 8.51 -13.16
CA ALA A 58 11.00 9.55 -13.21
C ALA A 58 9.57 9.01 -12.95
N GLU A 59 9.43 7.70 -12.75
CA GLU A 59 8.14 7.05 -12.59
C GLU A 59 7.48 7.43 -11.25
N THR A 60 6.19 7.73 -11.29
CA THR A 60 5.37 8.13 -10.14
C THR A 60 4.12 7.26 -10.03
N ASP A 61 3.62 7.12 -8.80
CA ASP A 61 2.46 6.29 -8.48
C ASP A 61 1.13 7.01 -8.75
N ASP A 62 0.81 7.13 -10.04
CA ASP A 62 -0.43 7.75 -10.50
C ASP A 62 -1.49 6.74 -11.01
N SER A 63 -2.74 7.22 -11.14
CA SER A 63 -3.77 6.57 -11.96
C SER A 63 -3.28 6.41 -13.40
N TRP A 64 -3.88 5.52 -14.20
CA TRP A 64 -3.41 5.32 -15.58
C TRP A 64 -3.52 6.60 -16.43
N GLN A 65 -4.57 7.43 -16.24
CA GLN A 65 -4.67 8.73 -16.92
C GLN A 65 -3.62 9.72 -16.42
N GLY A 66 -3.44 9.80 -15.09
CA GLY A 66 -2.42 10.66 -14.47
C GLY A 66 -1.03 10.31 -14.98
N ARG A 67 -0.73 9.02 -15.06
CA ARG A 67 0.52 8.43 -15.53
C ARG A 67 0.77 8.67 -17.02
N LEU A 68 -0.27 8.61 -17.86
CA LEU A 68 -0.16 8.96 -19.28
C LEU A 68 0.17 10.46 -19.44
N ASN A 69 -0.51 11.33 -18.70
CA ASN A 69 -0.23 12.76 -18.71
C ASN A 69 1.17 13.06 -18.14
N ALA A 70 1.59 12.35 -17.09
CA ALA A 70 2.92 12.46 -16.50
C ALA A 70 3.97 12.08 -17.53
N LEU A 71 3.79 10.93 -18.19
CA LEU A 71 4.68 10.46 -19.23
C LEU A 71 4.79 11.47 -20.38
N ALA A 72 3.68 12.04 -20.84
CA ALA A 72 3.71 13.05 -21.91
C ALA A 72 4.55 14.27 -21.50
N VAL A 73 4.37 14.78 -20.27
CA VAL A 73 5.17 15.89 -19.73
C VAL A 73 6.64 15.49 -19.60
N THR A 74 6.94 14.29 -19.08
CA THR A 74 8.30 13.76 -18.96
C THR A 74 8.98 13.68 -20.32
N LEU A 75 8.32 13.14 -21.34
CA LEU A 75 8.88 13.04 -22.69
C LEU A 75 9.17 14.40 -23.29
N VAL A 76 8.28 15.38 -23.11
CA VAL A 76 8.52 16.76 -23.57
C VAL A 76 9.72 17.38 -22.85
N CYS A 77 9.79 17.27 -21.52
CA CYS A 77 10.94 17.76 -20.75
C CYS A 77 12.24 17.07 -21.19
N PHE A 78 12.20 15.76 -21.40
CA PHE A 78 13.33 14.95 -21.83
C PHE A 78 13.82 15.35 -23.22
N SER A 79 12.91 15.55 -24.17
CA SER A 79 13.25 16.03 -25.51
C SER A 79 13.89 17.42 -25.48
N ILE A 80 13.30 18.37 -24.75
CA ILE A 80 13.85 19.73 -24.62
C ILE A 80 15.24 19.69 -23.97
N ALA A 81 15.39 18.93 -22.89
CA ALA A 81 16.63 18.82 -22.16
C ALA A 81 17.74 18.18 -23.01
N ALA A 82 17.46 17.08 -23.69
CA ALA A 82 18.43 16.40 -24.55
C ALA A 82 18.87 17.28 -25.73
N LEU A 83 17.92 17.95 -26.41
CA LEU A 83 18.24 18.87 -27.50
C LEU A 83 19.02 20.11 -27.00
N ALA A 84 18.67 20.65 -25.84
CA ALA A 84 19.39 21.76 -25.25
C ALA A 84 20.84 21.39 -24.91
N VAL A 85 21.06 20.18 -24.38
CA VAL A 85 22.41 19.68 -24.10
C VAL A 85 23.23 19.58 -25.38
N GLU A 86 22.72 18.93 -26.44
CA GLU A 86 23.45 18.82 -27.70
C GLU A 86 23.74 20.19 -28.35
N LEU A 87 22.78 21.11 -28.32
CA LEU A 87 22.95 22.43 -28.92
C LEU A 87 23.96 23.32 -28.16
N LEU A 88 23.98 23.23 -26.83
CA LEU A 88 24.83 24.09 -26.00
C LEU A 88 26.21 23.47 -25.72
N PHE A 89 26.40 22.17 -25.93
CA PHE A 89 27.68 21.48 -25.69
C PHE A 89 28.90 22.17 -26.33
N PRO A 90 28.84 22.69 -27.58
CA PRO A 90 29.96 23.42 -28.18
C PRO A 90 30.34 24.73 -27.45
N TYR A 91 29.46 25.28 -26.62
CA TYR A 91 29.62 26.55 -25.93
C TYR A 91 29.71 26.36 -24.41
N PRO A 92 30.88 26.01 -23.85
CA PRO A 92 31.00 25.52 -22.47
C PRO A 92 30.48 26.49 -21.40
N ILE A 93 30.66 27.81 -21.58
CA ILE A 93 30.15 28.81 -20.62
C ILE A 93 28.62 28.86 -20.66
N LEU A 94 28.03 28.91 -21.86
CA LEU A 94 26.58 28.90 -22.03
C LEU A 94 25.98 27.60 -21.50
N PHE A 95 26.63 26.47 -21.77
CA PHE A 95 26.25 25.16 -21.26
C PHE A 95 26.18 25.14 -19.74
N VAL A 96 27.26 25.53 -19.05
CA VAL A 96 27.30 25.56 -17.58
C VAL A 96 26.22 26.48 -17.01
N CYS A 97 26.06 27.69 -17.56
CA CYS A 97 25.01 28.62 -17.11
C CYS A 97 23.61 28.03 -17.33
N SER A 98 23.34 27.42 -18.48
CA SER A 98 22.06 26.81 -18.80
C SER A 98 21.74 25.61 -17.91
N LEU A 99 22.74 24.76 -17.64
CA LEU A 99 22.59 23.56 -16.81
C LEU A 99 22.36 23.96 -15.35
N ALA A 100 23.06 24.99 -14.86
CA ALA A 100 22.82 25.56 -13.53
C ALA A 100 21.40 26.12 -13.39
N LEU A 101 20.94 26.89 -14.38
CA LEU A 101 19.59 27.45 -14.40
C LEU A 101 18.53 26.34 -14.49
N ALA A 102 18.71 25.37 -15.39
CA ALA A 102 17.81 24.22 -15.54
C ALA A 102 17.75 23.39 -14.26
N SER A 103 18.89 23.13 -13.61
CA SER A 103 18.95 22.42 -12.33
C SER A 103 18.18 23.15 -11.24
N PHE A 104 18.35 24.47 -11.15
CA PHE A 104 17.61 25.29 -10.20
C PHE A 104 16.10 25.26 -10.48
N CYS A 105 15.68 25.50 -11.72
CA CYS A 105 14.27 25.51 -12.11
C CYS A 105 13.59 24.15 -11.92
N LEU A 106 14.25 23.05 -12.33
CA LEU A 106 13.73 21.69 -12.17
C LEU A 106 13.64 21.29 -10.69
N THR A 107 14.64 21.64 -9.87
CA THR A 107 14.59 21.39 -8.42
C THR A 107 13.43 22.15 -7.76
N MET A 108 13.21 23.42 -8.15
CA MET A 108 12.08 24.21 -7.66
C MET A 108 10.73 23.66 -8.13
N LEU A 109 10.66 23.06 -9.33
CA LEU A 109 9.46 22.37 -9.80
C LEU A 109 9.09 21.19 -8.88
N GLY A 110 10.09 20.54 -8.27
CA GLY A 110 9.87 19.48 -7.28
C GLY A 110 9.18 19.93 -6.00
N ALA A 111 9.23 21.23 -5.66
CA ALA A 111 8.52 21.76 -4.49
C ALA A 111 6.99 21.80 -4.69
N LEU A 112 6.49 21.72 -5.93
CA LEU A 112 5.06 21.71 -6.23
C LEU A 112 4.39 20.36 -5.94
N GLY A 113 5.18 19.29 -5.75
CA GLY A 113 4.68 17.96 -5.40
C GLY A 113 5.64 16.85 -5.81
N GLU A 114 5.50 15.69 -5.16
CA GLU A 114 6.38 14.52 -5.39
C GLU A 114 6.45 14.11 -6.87
N ARG A 115 5.32 14.21 -7.58
CA ARG A 115 5.23 13.87 -9.00
C ARG A 115 6.16 14.73 -9.85
N TYR A 116 6.11 16.05 -9.68
CA TYR A 116 6.94 16.97 -10.45
C TYR A 116 8.41 16.84 -10.06
N GLY A 117 8.69 16.51 -8.79
CA GLY A 117 10.03 16.21 -8.31
C GLY A 117 10.66 15.04 -9.05
N ALA A 118 9.95 13.92 -9.19
CA ALA A 118 10.46 12.75 -9.91
C ALA A 118 10.74 13.08 -11.40
N ILE A 119 9.85 13.81 -12.07
CA ILE A 119 10.04 14.25 -13.46
C ILE A 119 11.29 15.14 -13.58
N ALA A 120 11.45 16.08 -12.66
CA ALA A 120 12.61 16.97 -12.62
C ALA A 120 13.93 16.22 -12.43
N TYR A 121 13.99 15.30 -11.46
CA TYR A 121 15.17 14.47 -11.23
C TYR A 121 15.50 13.60 -12.45
N GLY A 122 14.50 12.96 -13.06
CA GLY A 122 14.69 12.18 -14.27
C GLY A 122 15.20 13.02 -15.44
N THR A 123 14.71 14.26 -15.57
CA THR A 123 15.13 15.17 -16.64
C THR A 123 16.59 15.57 -16.48
N LEU A 124 17.03 15.84 -15.24
CA LEU A 124 18.43 16.14 -14.96
C LEU A 124 19.35 14.95 -15.25
N ILE A 125 18.93 13.74 -14.85
CA ILE A 125 19.68 12.52 -15.12
C ILE A 125 19.81 12.31 -16.63
N LEU A 126 18.72 12.52 -17.39
CA LEU A 126 18.75 12.43 -18.85
C LEU A 126 19.68 13.48 -19.47
N SER A 127 19.70 14.71 -18.96
CA SER A 127 20.65 15.73 -19.42
C SER A 127 22.09 15.27 -19.26
N VAL A 128 22.42 14.66 -18.11
CA VAL A 128 23.75 14.10 -17.85
C VAL A 128 24.04 12.92 -18.80
N TYR A 129 23.07 12.05 -19.05
CA TYR A 129 23.22 10.94 -20.00
C TYR A 129 23.47 11.43 -21.43
N THR A 130 22.76 12.48 -21.83
CA THR A 130 22.96 13.12 -23.14
C THR A 130 24.36 13.72 -23.23
N MET A 131 24.82 14.39 -22.16
CA MET A 131 26.18 14.96 -22.08
C MET A 131 27.26 13.87 -22.22
N ILE A 132 27.08 12.72 -21.56
CA ILE A 132 28.00 11.57 -21.68
C ILE A 132 28.01 11.02 -23.12
N GLY A 133 26.85 10.95 -23.78
CA GLY A 133 26.75 10.51 -25.18
C GLY A 133 27.48 11.44 -26.16
N VAL A 134 27.37 12.76 -25.96
CA VAL A 134 28.11 13.75 -26.77
C VAL A 134 29.62 13.67 -26.54
N ASP A 135 30.05 13.53 -25.28
CA ASP A 135 31.47 13.42 -24.93
C ASP A 135 32.13 12.17 -25.53
N GLN A 136 31.45 11.02 -25.49
CA GLN A 136 31.94 9.77 -26.09
C GLN A 136 32.15 9.83 -27.61
N ARG A 137 31.42 10.72 -28.30
CA ARG A 137 31.57 10.96 -29.74
C ARG A 137 32.70 11.94 -30.08
N GLY A 138 33.45 12.42 -29.09
CA GLY A 138 34.51 13.41 -29.29
C GLY A 138 33.97 14.81 -29.66
N GLY A 139 32.69 15.08 -29.38
CA GLY A 139 32.06 16.38 -29.65
C GLY A 139 31.66 16.63 -31.11
N GLU A 140 31.76 15.65 -32.02
CA GLU A 140 31.28 15.81 -33.39
C GLU A 140 29.75 15.71 -33.47
N VAL A 141 29.12 16.85 -33.77
CA VAL A 141 27.66 16.99 -33.91
C VAL A 141 27.27 16.77 -35.38
N LEU A 142 27.41 15.54 -35.88
CA LEU A 142 27.00 15.22 -37.25
C LEU A 142 25.48 15.07 -37.40
N ASP A 143 24.79 14.55 -36.38
CA ASP A 143 23.32 14.40 -36.33
C ASP A 143 22.76 14.74 -34.95
N PHE A 144 22.38 16.02 -34.76
CA PHE A 144 21.89 16.58 -33.49
C PHE A 144 20.47 16.16 -33.06
N TRP A 145 19.89 15.19 -33.76
CA TRP A 145 18.56 14.66 -33.41
C TRP A 145 18.62 13.18 -33.07
N HIS A 146 19.60 12.44 -33.59
CA HIS A 146 19.55 10.98 -33.59
C HIS A 146 19.69 10.41 -32.17
N GLU A 147 20.70 10.84 -31.42
CA GLU A 147 20.90 10.38 -30.03
C GLU A 147 19.81 10.86 -29.05
N PRO A 148 19.41 12.14 -29.04
CA PRO A 148 18.29 12.61 -28.23
C PRO A 148 17.01 11.82 -28.54
N MET A 149 16.76 11.51 -29.81
CA MET A 149 15.60 10.73 -30.22
C MET A 149 15.68 9.29 -29.71
N LEU A 150 16.85 8.65 -29.68
CA LEU A 150 17.03 7.30 -29.12
C LEU A 150 16.84 7.26 -27.60
N LEU A 151 17.38 8.24 -26.88
CA LEU A 151 17.18 8.43 -25.44
C LEU A 151 15.68 8.59 -25.12
N VAL A 152 15.00 9.49 -25.83
CA VAL A 152 13.56 9.72 -25.66
C VAL A 152 12.76 8.50 -26.11
N ALA A 153 13.17 7.77 -27.14
CA ALA A 153 12.51 6.53 -27.57
C ALA A 153 12.62 5.43 -26.51
N GLY A 154 13.78 5.27 -25.86
CA GLY A 154 13.94 4.38 -24.72
C GLY A 154 13.03 4.75 -23.55
N ALA A 155 12.98 6.04 -23.22
CA ALA A 155 12.05 6.57 -22.22
C ALA A 155 10.58 6.30 -22.58
N ALA A 156 10.19 6.55 -23.83
CA ALA A 156 8.84 6.32 -24.32
C ALA A 156 8.45 4.84 -24.29
N TRP A 157 9.36 3.93 -24.64
CA TRP A 157 9.15 2.49 -24.59
C TRP A 157 8.81 2.03 -23.17
N TYR A 158 9.65 2.38 -22.20
CA TYR A 158 9.39 2.07 -20.80
C TYR A 158 8.10 2.73 -20.30
N GLY A 159 7.89 4.00 -20.63
CA GLY A 159 6.70 4.75 -20.26
C GLY A 159 5.41 4.11 -20.75
N LEU A 160 5.36 3.69 -22.02
CA LEU A 160 4.22 2.99 -22.60
C LEU A 160 3.98 1.65 -21.91
N LEU A 161 5.04 0.86 -21.69
CA LEU A 161 4.95 -0.39 -20.94
C LEU A 161 4.40 -0.15 -19.53
N SER A 162 4.85 0.93 -18.88
CA SER A 162 4.43 1.33 -17.54
C SER A 162 2.94 1.71 -17.47
N VAL A 163 2.45 2.48 -18.45
CA VAL A 163 1.02 2.84 -18.59
C VAL A 163 0.17 1.60 -18.89
N LEU A 164 0.59 0.76 -19.84
CA LEU A 164 -0.11 -0.48 -20.18
C LEU A 164 -0.19 -1.43 -18.98
N TRP A 165 0.91 -1.56 -18.23
CA TRP A 165 0.93 -2.36 -17.01
C TRP A 165 -0.07 -1.82 -15.97
N GLN A 166 -0.09 -0.51 -15.76
CA GLN A 166 -1.03 0.12 -14.84
C GLN A 166 -2.48 -0.05 -15.29
N MET A 167 -2.74 -0.04 -16.61
CA MET A 167 -4.07 -0.31 -17.18
C MET A 167 -4.51 -1.75 -16.93
N LEU A 168 -3.62 -2.73 -17.12
CA LEU A 168 -3.90 -4.15 -16.92
C LEU A 168 -4.02 -4.53 -15.43
N PHE A 169 -3.23 -3.92 -14.55
CA PHE A 169 -3.16 -4.21 -13.13
C PHE A 169 -3.69 -3.08 -12.23
N ALA A 170 -4.66 -2.33 -12.74
CA ALA A 170 -5.27 -1.14 -12.12
C ALA A 170 -5.98 -1.38 -10.77
N ASN A 171 -5.95 -2.57 -10.17
CA ASN A 171 -6.56 -2.84 -8.85
C ASN A 171 -5.55 -3.31 -7.81
N GLN A 172 -4.31 -3.61 -8.23
CA GLN A 172 -3.32 -4.24 -7.36
C GLN A 172 -2.82 -3.33 -6.21
N PRO A 173 -2.55 -2.02 -6.42
CA PRO A 173 -2.18 -1.12 -5.32
C PRO A 173 -3.22 -1.02 -4.20
N VAL A 174 -4.50 -0.88 -4.55
CA VAL A 174 -5.62 -0.87 -3.59
C VAL A 174 -5.65 -2.16 -2.78
N GLN A 175 -5.50 -3.30 -3.46
CA GLN A 175 -5.46 -4.62 -2.83
C GLN A 175 -4.29 -4.75 -1.83
N GLN A 176 -3.11 -4.25 -2.17
CA GLN A 176 -1.93 -4.28 -1.29
C GLN A 176 -2.09 -3.33 -0.09
N ALA A 177 -2.59 -2.13 -0.31
CA ALA A 177 -2.88 -1.16 0.76
C ALA A 177 -3.88 -1.74 1.76
N LEU A 178 -4.97 -2.33 1.26
CA LEU A 178 -5.99 -2.96 2.08
C LEU A 178 -5.46 -4.20 2.82
N ALA A 179 -4.65 -5.04 2.18
CA ALA A 179 -3.98 -6.15 2.84
C ALA A 179 -3.04 -5.67 3.96
N ARG A 180 -2.29 -4.58 3.73
CA ARG A 180 -1.46 -3.96 4.77
C ARG A 180 -2.31 -3.45 5.93
N LEU A 181 -3.43 -2.78 5.64
CA LEU A 181 -4.36 -2.29 6.66
C LEU A 181 -4.87 -3.42 7.56
N PHE A 182 -5.39 -4.51 6.99
CA PHE A 182 -5.87 -5.65 7.78
C PHE A 182 -4.75 -6.36 8.56
N ARG A 183 -3.52 -6.37 8.04
CA ARG A 183 -2.36 -6.91 8.75
C ARG A 183 -2.02 -6.08 9.99
N GLU A 184 -1.97 -4.75 9.86
CA GLU A 184 -1.71 -3.85 10.98
C GLU A 184 -2.85 -3.89 12.01
N LEU A 185 -4.11 -4.01 11.56
CA LEU A 185 -5.28 -4.21 12.43
C LEU A 185 -5.21 -5.54 13.19
N GLY A 186 -4.84 -6.63 12.52
CA GLY A 186 -4.68 -7.92 13.16
C GLY A 186 -3.60 -7.90 14.24
N GLN A 187 -2.49 -7.22 13.97
CA GLN A 187 -1.42 -7.00 14.96
C GLN A 187 -1.91 -6.11 16.12
N TYR A 188 -2.70 -5.08 15.84
CA TYR A 188 -3.30 -4.23 16.87
C TYR A 188 -4.21 -5.02 17.81
N LEU A 189 -5.13 -5.84 17.28
CA LEU A 189 -6.02 -6.68 18.10
C LEU A 189 -5.24 -7.71 18.92
N LYS A 190 -4.19 -8.31 18.33
CA LYS A 190 -3.29 -9.23 19.03
C LYS A 190 -2.56 -8.55 20.18
N LEU A 191 -2.02 -7.35 19.99
CA LEU A 191 -1.42 -6.58 21.08
C LEU A 191 -2.45 -6.19 22.13
N LYS A 192 -3.65 -5.75 21.71
CA LYS A 192 -4.74 -5.41 22.65
C LYS A 192 -5.13 -6.61 23.51
N SER A 193 -5.11 -7.83 22.95
CA SER A 193 -5.42 -9.05 23.71
C SER A 193 -4.47 -9.27 24.90
N THR A 194 -3.21 -8.82 24.81
CA THR A 194 -2.22 -8.98 25.91
C THR A 194 -2.54 -8.14 27.14
N LEU A 195 -3.38 -7.10 27.02
CA LEU A 195 -3.86 -6.31 28.17
C LEU A 195 -4.86 -7.08 29.05
N PHE A 196 -5.39 -8.21 28.56
CA PHE A 196 -6.30 -9.08 29.29
C PHE A 196 -5.61 -10.31 29.89
N GLU A 197 -4.28 -10.37 29.83
CA GLU A 197 -3.52 -11.47 30.39
C GLU A 197 -3.56 -11.41 31.94
N PRO A 198 -4.06 -12.44 32.65
CA PRO A 198 -4.26 -12.40 34.10
C PRO A 198 -2.94 -12.67 34.85
N ILE A 199 -1.97 -11.75 34.74
CA ILE A 199 -0.65 -11.84 35.40
C ILE A 199 -0.46 -10.67 36.36
N ARG A 200 -0.01 -10.96 37.59
CA ARG A 200 0.19 -9.96 38.66
C ARG A 200 1.24 -8.90 38.35
N THR A 201 2.24 -9.22 37.53
CA THR A 201 3.35 -8.34 37.16
C THR A 201 3.17 -7.71 35.77
N LEU A 202 1.93 -7.62 35.28
CA LEU A 202 1.66 -7.04 33.96
C LEU A 202 2.02 -5.55 33.94
N ASN A 203 3.05 -5.19 33.17
CA ASN A 203 3.39 -3.79 32.92
C ASN A 203 2.40 -3.20 31.88
N VAL A 204 1.25 -2.73 32.38
CA VAL A 204 0.19 -2.15 31.54
C VAL A 204 0.65 -0.91 30.82
N GLU A 205 1.55 -0.10 31.38
CA GLU A 205 2.08 1.10 30.74
C GLU A 205 2.91 0.76 29.51
N ALA A 206 3.83 -0.20 29.62
CA ALA A 206 4.61 -0.69 28.48
C ALA A 206 3.71 -1.25 27.36
N ARG A 207 2.70 -2.05 27.72
CA ARG A 207 1.73 -2.59 26.74
C ARG A 207 0.87 -1.51 26.09
N ARG A 208 0.49 -0.47 26.84
CA ARG A 208 -0.24 0.69 26.30
C ARG A 208 0.64 1.49 25.33
N LEU A 209 1.92 1.64 25.63
CA LEU A 209 2.88 2.27 24.71
C LEU A 209 3.01 1.47 23.41
N GLU A 210 3.21 0.16 23.48
CA GLU A 210 3.23 -0.73 22.31
C GLU A 210 1.93 -0.62 21.49
N LEU A 211 0.78 -0.61 22.18
CA LEU A 211 -0.53 -0.48 21.54
C LEU A 211 -0.71 0.89 20.86
N ALA A 212 -0.23 1.98 21.48
CA ALA A 212 -0.30 3.32 20.92
C ALA A 212 0.59 3.46 19.67
N GLN A 213 1.81 2.90 19.70
CA GLN A 213 2.68 2.85 18.53
C GLN A 213 2.04 2.07 17.38
N GLN A 214 1.43 0.92 17.68
CA GLN A 214 0.72 0.12 16.69
C GLN A 214 -0.53 0.85 16.16
N ASN A 215 -1.25 1.60 17.00
CA ASN A 215 -2.36 2.44 16.58
C ASN A 215 -1.92 3.47 15.54
N GLY A 216 -0.76 4.12 15.74
CA GLY A 216 -0.19 5.05 14.75
C GLY A 216 0.05 4.39 13.39
N LYS A 217 0.52 3.13 13.36
CA LYS A 217 0.68 2.37 12.11
C LYS A 217 -0.65 2.05 11.43
N VAL A 218 -1.68 1.68 12.20
CA VAL A 218 -3.03 1.43 11.66
C VAL A 218 -3.61 2.70 11.05
N VAL A 219 -3.50 3.84 11.75
CA VAL A 219 -3.99 5.14 11.25
C VAL A 219 -3.24 5.55 9.98
N ALA A 220 -1.92 5.37 9.93
CA ALA A 220 -1.14 5.62 8.71
C ALA A 220 -1.59 4.72 7.55
N ALA A 221 -1.85 3.43 7.82
CA ALA A 221 -2.36 2.49 6.82
C ALA A 221 -3.78 2.84 6.35
N LEU A 222 -4.65 3.31 7.25
CA LEU A 222 -5.99 3.81 6.92
C LEU A 222 -5.92 5.01 5.97
N ASN A 223 -5.10 6.01 6.31
CA ASN A 223 -4.95 7.22 5.50
C ASN A 223 -4.39 6.91 4.10
N SER A 224 -3.32 6.11 4.03
CA SER A 224 -2.74 5.68 2.75
C SER A 224 -3.73 4.89 1.91
N THR A 225 -4.49 3.96 2.52
CA THR A 225 -5.52 3.18 1.80
C THR A 225 -6.64 4.09 1.29
N LYS A 226 -7.10 5.04 2.10
CA LYS A 226 -8.12 6.02 1.73
C LYS A 226 -7.71 6.84 0.53
N GLU A 227 -6.50 7.41 0.54
CA GLU A 227 -5.96 8.21 -0.54
C GLU A 227 -5.90 7.42 -1.86
N ILE A 228 -5.37 6.20 -1.81
CA ILE A 228 -5.28 5.30 -2.98
C ILE A 228 -6.66 4.95 -3.54
N ILE A 229 -7.66 4.71 -2.67
CA ILE A 229 -9.03 4.40 -3.10
C ILE A 229 -9.70 5.65 -3.70
N LEU A 230 -9.61 6.81 -3.05
CA LEU A 230 -10.23 8.05 -3.52
C LEU A 230 -9.69 8.50 -4.88
N HIS A 231 -8.38 8.38 -5.10
CA HIS A 231 -7.76 8.66 -6.40
C HIS A 231 -8.26 7.74 -7.53
N ARG A 232 -8.92 6.62 -7.20
CA ARG A 232 -9.50 5.65 -8.15
C ARG A 232 -11.02 5.70 -8.28
N VAL A 233 -11.72 6.16 -7.25
CA VAL A 233 -13.18 6.33 -7.31
C VAL A 233 -13.55 7.44 -8.29
N GLY A 234 -12.72 8.51 -8.39
CA GLY A 234 -12.95 9.61 -9.32
C GLY A 234 -14.32 10.29 -9.14
N SER A 235 -14.73 11.11 -10.10
CA SER A 235 -16.03 11.82 -10.12
C SER A 235 -17.17 11.00 -10.71
N GLY A 236 -16.98 9.69 -10.94
CA GLY A 236 -17.96 8.80 -11.57
C GLY A 236 -18.42 7.66 -10.65
N ARG A 237 -19.35 6.83 -11.13
CA ARG A 237 -19.78 5.62 -10.39
C ARG A 237 -18.62 4.63 -10.26
N PRO A 238 -18.24 4.21 -9.04
CA PRO A 238 -17.17 3.24 -8.86
C PRO A 238 -17.56 1.90 -9.47
N GLY A 239 -16.66 1.30 -10.26
CA GLY A 239 -16.86 -0.05 -10.78
C GLY A 239 -17.02 -1.09 -9.66
N SER A 240 -17.63 -2.25 -9.96
CA SER A 240 -17.97 -3.28 -8.95
C SER A 240 -16.80 -3.70 -8.05
N LYS A 241 -15.58 -3.80 -8.61
CA LYS A 241 -14.37 -4.13 -7.84
C LYS A 241 -13.93 -3.00 -6.90
N VAL A 242 -14.03 -1.74 -7.33
CA VAL A 242 -13.68 -0.58 -6.51
C VAL A 242 -14.69 -0.42 -5.37
N SER A 243 -15.98 -0.62 -5.65
CA SER A 243 -17.03 -0.67 -4.63
C SER A 243 -16.71 -1.74 -3.57
N ARG A 244 -16.35 -2.96 -3.98
CA ARG A 244 -15.94 -4.02 -3.05
C ARG A 244 -14.76 -3.62 -2.15
N TYR A 245 -13.73 -2.97 -2.69
CA TYR A 245 -12.59 -2.51 -1.89
C TYR A 245 -12.97 -1.38 -0.93
N LEU A 246 -13.85 -0.47 -1.34
CA LEU A 246 -14.37 0.59 -0.49
C LEU A 246 -15.16 0.02 0.69
N LYS A 247 -15.97 -1.01 0.47
CA LYS A 247 -16.69 -1.71 1.56
C LYS A 247 -15.72 -2.35 2.56
N LEU A 248 -14.69 -3.04 2.08
CA LEU A 248 -13.66 -3.62 2.95
C LEU A 248 -12.90 -2.54 3.73
N TYR A 249 -12.69 -1.36 3.13
CA TYR A 249 -12.11 -0.21 3.82
C TYR A 249 -13.01 0.28 4.97
N PHE A 250 -14.33 0.42 4.74
CA PHE A 250 -15.27 0.80 5.80
C PHE A 250 -15.33 -0.24 6.92
N ILE A 251 -15.36 -1.53 6.58
CA ILE A 251 -15.28 -2.60 7.60
C ILE A 251 -14.00 -2.46 8.44
N ALA A 252 -12.86 -2.21 7.80
CA ALA A 252 -11.59 -2.00 8.51
C ALA A 252 -11.61 -0.75 9.41
N GLN A 253 -12.24 0.34 8.95
CA GLN A 253 -12.44 1.55 9.73
C GLN A 253 -13.34 1.30 10.95
N ASP A 254 -14.46 0.60 10.78
CA ASP A 254 -15.37 0.27 11.87
C ASP A 254 -14.71 -0.64 12.92
N ILE A 255 -13.91 -1.61 12.46
CA ILE A 255 -13.08 -2.45 13.34
C ILE A 255 -12.10 -1.57 14.13
N HIS A 256 -11.41 -0.63 13.47
CA HIS A 256 -10.47 0.27 14.12
C HIS A 256 -11.16 1.15 15.18
N GLU A 257 -12.28 1.79 14.82
CA GLU A 257 -13.02 2.70 15.70
C GLU A 257 -13.50 1.97 16.95
N ARG A 258 -14.10 0.79 16.79
CA ARG A 258 -14.56 -0.05 17.91
C ARG A 258 -13.40 -0.56 18.75
N ALA A 259 -12.31 -0.96 18.13
CA ALA A 259 -11.14 -1.46 18.83
C ALA A 259 -10.37 -0.34 19.55
N SER A 260 -10.37 0.91 19.06
CA SER A 260 -9.67 2.02 19.70
C SER A 260 -10.52 2.76 20.74
N SER A 261 -11.84 2.82 20.59
CA SER A 261 -12.73 3.56 21.50
C SER A 261 -12.87 2.89 22.88
N SER A 262 -12.71 1.57 22.93
CA SER A 262 -12.92 0.80 24.15
C SER A 262 -11.71 0.86 25.11
N HIS A 263 -11.88 1.60 26.20
CA HIS A 263 -10.93 1.72 27.31
C HIS A 263 -11.49 1.06 28.57
N TYR A 264 -10.81 0.03 29.06
CA TYR A 264 -11.24 -0.73 30.23
C TYR A 264 -10.25 -0.58 31.39
N PRO A 265 -10.71 -0.69 32.66
CA PRO A 265 -9.84 -0.67 33.83
C PRO A 265 -9.10 -2.01 33.95
N TYR A 266 -8.08 -2.23 33.11
CA TYR A 266 -7.35 -3.50 32.98
C TYR A 266 -6.78 -4.02 34.31
N ASN A 267 -6.15 -3.16 35.11
CA ASN A 267 -5.61 -3.54 36.43
C ASN A 267 -6.73 -4.05 37.35
N SER A 268 -7.82 -3.27 37.48
CA SER A 268 -8.95 -3.66 38.34
C SER A 268 -9.65 -4.92 37.86
N LEU A 269 -9.71 -5.15 36.55
CA LEU A 269 -10.21 -6.39 35.96
C LEU A 269 -9.30 -7.57 36.31
N ALA A 270 -7.99 -7.42 36.12
CA ALA A 270 -7.00 -8.45 36.42
C ALA A 270 -7.00 -8.83 37.91
N ASP A 271 -7.10 -7.84 38.80
CA ASP A 271 -7.14 -8.07 40.25
C ASP A 271 -8.44 -8.77 40.69
N ALA A 272 -9.59 -8.30 40.19
CA ALA A 272 -10.90 -8.82 40.59
C ALA A 272 -11.19 -10.22 40.03
N PHE A 273 -10.71 -10.52 38.82
CA PHE A 273 -10.98 -11.76 38.10
C PHE A 273 -9.74 -12.63 37.90
N PHE A 274 -8.70 -12.45 38.73
CA PHE A 274 -7.45 -13.22 38.64
C PHE A 274 -7.66 -14.74 38.66
N HIS A 275 -8.63 -15.21 39.45
CA HIS A 275 -8.98 -16.62 39.58
C HIS A 275 -10.15 -17.07 38.69
N SER A 276 -10.58 -16.22 37.76
CA SER A 276 -11.63 -16.53 36.78
C SER A 276 -11.05 -16.66 35.38
N ASP A 277 -11.63 -17.54 34.58
CA ASP A 277 -11.27 -17.75 33.18
C ASP A 277 -11.81 -16.65 32.24
N VAL A 278 -12.65 -15.73 32.73
CA VAL A 278 -13.33 -14.72 31.90
C VAL A 278 -12.36 -13.84 31.11
N LEU A 279 -11.24 -13.44 31.71
CA LEU A 279 -10.22 -12.62 31.04
C LEU A 279 -9.46 -13.41 29.98
N PHE A 280 -9.19 -14.69 30.24
CA PHE A 280 -8.58 -15.59 29.27
C PHE A 280 -9.49 -15.81 28.05
N ARG A 281 -10.81 -15.92 28.27
CA ARG A 281 -11.80 -16.02 27.18
C ARG A 281 -11.87 -14.73 26.35
N CYS A 282 -11.83 -13.56 26.99
CA CYS A 282 -11.75 -12.27 26.29
C CYS A 282 -10.45 -12.15 25.47
N GLN A 283 -9.32 -12.53 26.06
CA GLN A 283 -8.02 -12.57 25.40
C GLN A 283 -8.02 -13.51 24.19
N ARG A 284 -8.57 -14.72 24.34
CA ARG A 284 -8.68 -15.72 23.27
C ARG A 284 -9.48 -15.17 22.09
N LEU A 285 -10.65 -14.57 22.34
CA LEU A 285 -11.50 -13.99 21.29
C LEU A 285 -10.80 -12.86 20.55
N LEU A 286 -10.20 -11.89 21.26
CA LEU A 286 -9.43 -10.80 20.62
C LEU A 286 -8.26 -11.32 19.77
N ARG A 287 -7.57 -12.35 20.27
CA ARG A 287 -6.45 -12.97 19.55
C ARG A 287 -6.92 -13.71 18.30
N GLN A 288 -8.04 -14.43 18.38
CA GLN A 288 -8.66 -15.07 17.21
C GLN A 288 -9.09 -14.01 16.19
N GLN A 289 -9.74 -12.91 16.61
CA GLN A 289 -10.12 -11.81 15.72
C GLN A 289 -8.89 -11.17 15.04
N GLY A 290 -7.80 -10.99 15.80
CA GLY A 290 -6.53 -10.54 15.23
C GLY A 290 -5.97 -11.50 14.18
N ALA A 291 -6.06 -12.81 14.41
CA ALA A 291 -5.67 -13.83 13.44
C ALA A 291 -6.58 -13.84 12.20
N ALA A 292 -7.89 -13.66 12.37
CA ALA A 292 -8.83 -13.54 11.27
C ALA A 292 -8.54 -12.31 10.38
N CYS A 293 -8.22 -11.16 10.97
CA CYS A 293 -7.74 -9.99 10.22
C CYS A 293 -6.44 -10.29 9.43
N GLN A 294 -5.50 -11.05 10.00
CA GLN A 294 -4.29 -11.45 9.29
C GLN A 294 -4.59 -12.39 8.12
N ALA A 295 -5.45 -13.39 8.33
CA ALA A 295 -5.92 -14.31 7.30
C ALA A 295 -6.69 -13.59 6.19
N LEU A 296 -7.52 -12.60 6.54
CA LEU A 296 -8.19 -11.73 5.58
C LEU A 296 -7.17 -10.93 4.76
N SER A 297 -6.13 -10.37 5.40
CA SER A 297 -5.00 -9.74 4.72
C SER A 297 -4.35 -10.67 3.69
N GLU A 298 -4.09 -11.93 4.05
CA GLU A 298 -3.51 -12.92 3.14
C GLU A 298 -4.47 -13.28 1.99
N SER A 299 -5.76 -13.45 2.28
CA SER A 299 -6.79 -13.76 1.28
C SER A 299 -6.93 -12.61 0.26
N ILE A 300 -6.91 -11.36 0.73
CA ILE A 300 -6.91 -10.16 -0.11
C ILE A 300 -5.64 -10.17 -0.95
N GLN A 301 -4.47 -10.39 -0.37
CA GLN A 301 -3.19 -10.38 -1.09
C GLN A 301 -3.11 -11.49 -2.16
N LEU A 302 -3.63 -12.69 -1.88
CA LEU A 302 -3.56 -13.87 -2.76
C LEU A 302 -4.78 -14.02 -3.69
N ARG A 303 -5.78 -13.15 -3.58
CA ARG A 303 -7.07 -13.22 -4.29
C ARG A 303 -7.78 -14.56 -4.07
N GLN A 304 -7.83 -14.99 -2.82
CA GLN A 304 -8.53 -16.20 -2.40
C GLN A 304 -9.77 -15.83 -1.58
N PRO A 305 -10.81 -16.66 -1.56
CA PRO A 305 -11.95 -16.44 -0.67
C PRO A 305 -11.46 -16.49 0.78
N PHE A 306 -11.91 -15.52 1.58
CA PHE A 306 -11.72 -15.57 3.02
C PHE A 306 -12.71 -16.58 3.60
N VAL A 307 -12.20 -17.55 4.37
CA VAL A 307 -13.01 -18.55 5.06
C VAL A 307 -13.08 -18.14 6.52
N TYR A 308 -14.29 -17.83 6.98
CA TYR A 308 -14.57 -17.53 8.37
C TYR A 308 -14.56 -18.82 9.21
N ASP A 309 -13.96 -18.78 10.39
CA ASP A 309 -13.81 -19.94 11.27
C ASP A 309 -15.07 -20.10 12.15
N PRO A 310 -15.80 -21.23 12.13
CA PRO A 310 -17.00 -21.39 12.94
C PRO A 310 -16.71 -21.42 14.46
N SER A 311 -15.46 -21.66 14.88
CA SER A 311 -15.08 -21.75 16.31
C SER A 311 -15.22 -20.42 17.08
N PHE A 312 -15.41 -19.30 16.38
CA PHE A 312 -15.70 -18.00 17.01
C PHE A 312 -17.06 -17.99 17.72
N ALA A 313 -18.08 -18.60 17.13
CA ALA A 313 -19.41 -18.67 17.72
C ALA A 313 -19.38 -19.44 19.05
N GLU A 314 -18.70 -20.59 19.06
CA GLU A 314 -18.48 -21.40 20.27
C GLU A 314 -17.73 -20.61 21.34
N ALA A 315 -16.64 -19.91 20.97
CA ALA A 315 -15.86 -19.11 21.90
C ALA A 315 -16.65 -17.91 22.48
N MET A 316 -17.59 -17.36 21.72
CA MET A 316 -18.48 -16.28 22.18
C MET A 316 -19.52 -16.79 23.17
N GLU A 317 -20.12 -17.95 22.90
CA GLU A 317 -21.07 -18.61 23.80
C GLU A 317 -20.40 -18.96 25.13
N ASP A 318 -19.19 -19.51 25.06
CA ASP A 318 -18.29 -19.77 26.17
C ASP A 318 -18.03 -18.53 27.05
N LEU A 319 -17.78 -17.36 26.44
CA LEU A 319 -17.60 -16.10 27.16
C LEU A 319 -18.90 -15.66 27.85
N HIS A 320 -20.04 -15.76 27.16
CA HIS A 320 -21.33 -15.43 27.74
C HIS A 320 -21.68 -16.33 28.94
N ALA A 321 -21.39 -17.63 28.86
CA ALA A 321 -21.59 -18.57 29.96
C ALA A 321 -20.71 -18.22 31.19
N SER A 322 -19.44 -17.87 30.97
CA SER A 322 -18.53 -17.43 32.06
C SER A 322 -19.02 -16.12 32.70
N LEU A 323 -19.47 -15.15 31.90
CA LEU A 323 -20.05 -13.89 32.42
C LEU A 323 -21.33 -14.11 33.21
N GLU A 324 -22.17 -15.05 32.79
CA GLU A 324 -23.41 -15.40 33.47
C GLU A 324 -23.12 -16.11 34.80
N HIS A 325 -22.15 -17.02 34.82
CA HIS A 325 -21.69 -17.66 36.05
C HIS A 325 -21.22 -16.64 37.08
N LEU A 326 -20.40 -15.66 36.68
CA LEU A 326 -19.95 -14.57 37.55
C LEU A 326 -21.10 -13.64 38.00
N ARG A 327 -22.13 -13.46 37.17
CA ARG A 327 -23.32 -12.67 37.52
C ARG A 327 -24.11 -13.32 38.65
N ILE A 328 -24.31 -14.65 38.58
CA ILE A 328 -25.10 -15.41 39.56
C ILE A 328 -24.48 -15.33 40.97
N GLN A 329 -23.15 -15.29 41.06
CA GLN A 329 -22.43 -15.13 42.34
C GLN A 329 -22.78 -13.82 43.08
N SER A 330 -23.42 -12.84 42.41
CA SER A 330 -24.08 -11.67 43.02
C SER A 330 -23.18 -10.79 43.90
N ASN A 331 -21.86 -10.80 43.65
CA ASN A 331 -20.91 -10.00 44.41
C ASN A 331 -21.07 -8.49 44.12
N PRO A 332 -21.38 -7.65 45.13
CA PRO A 332 -21.60 -6.22 44.94
C PRO A 332 -20.36 -5.48 44.40
N ALA A 333 -19.15 -5.92 44.77
CA ALA A 333 -17.90 -5.30 44.33
C ALA A 333 -17.65 -5.47 42.82
N TRP A 334 -18.20 -6.52 42.21
CA TRP A 334 -17.98 -6.83 40.79
C TRP A 334 -18.98 -6.16 39.85
N ARG A 335 -20.07 -5.56 40.34
CA ARG A 335 -21.14 -5.02 39.47
C ARG A 335 -20.64 -3.99 38.45
N GLY A 336 -19.70 -3.12 38.84
CA GLY A 336 -19.10 -2.14 37.93
C GLY A 336 -18.25 -2.81 36.84
N LEU A 337 -17.38 -3.74 37.25
CA LEU A 337 -16.46 -4.45 36.37
C LEU A 337 -17.18 -5.43 35.44
N LEU A 338 -18.22 -6.11 35.90
CA LEU A 338 -19.08 -6.97 35.09
C LEU A 338 -19.81 -6.19 34.00
N ARG A 339 -20.23 -4.93 34.27
CA ARG A 339 -20.78 -4.06 33.21
C ARG A 339 -19.74 -3.77 32.14
N SER A 340 -18.50 -3.50 32.52
CA SER A 340 -17.42 -3.29 31.55
C SER A 340 -17.08 -4.55 30.74
N LEU A 341 -17.11 -5.74 31.37
CA LEU A 341 -16.88 -7.01 30.66
C LEU A 341 -18.03 -7.36 29.71
N ARG A 342 -19.28 -7.05 30.06
CA ARG A 342 -20.41 -7.21 29.12
C ARG A 342 -20.32 -6.25 27.95
N ALA A 343 -19.91 -5.00 28.18
CA ALA A 343 -19.66 -4.05 27.11
C ALA A 343 -18.53 -4.54 26.17
N LEU A 344 -17.48 -5.13 26.74
CA LEU A 344 -16.43 -5.80 25.98
C LEU A 344 -16.97 -6.97 25.16
N ALA A 345 -17.73 -7.89 25.76
CA ALA A 345 -18.32 -9.03 25.05
C ALA A 345 -19.24 -8.58 23.89
N ALA A 346 -20.08 -7.57 24.12
CA ALA A 346 -20.91 -6.98 23.08
C ALA A 346 -20.06 -6.39 21.95
N ASN A 347 -18.97 -5.68 22.28
CA ASN A 347 -18.05 -5.17 21.27
C ASN A 347 -17.38 -6.32 20.48
N LEU A 348 -16.89 -7.36 21.16
CA LEU A 348 -16.31 -8.53 20.50
C LEU A 348 -17.31 -9.19 19.54
N GLY A 349 -18.58 -9.34 19.92
CA GLY A 349 -19.63 -9.85 19.02
C GLY A 349 -19.96 -8.92 17.85
N THR A 350 -19.72 -7.61 17.97
CA THR A 350 -19.83 -6.70 16.82
C THR A 350 -18.63 -6.77 15.88
N LEU A 351 -17.41 -6.86 16.44
CA LEU A 351 -16.18 -7.05 15.65
C LEU A 351 -16.22 -8.35 14.86
N ASP A 352 -16.75 -9.40 15.48
CA ASP A 352 -16.92 -10.71 14.85
C ASP A 352 -17.85 -10.64 13.63
N ARG A 353 -19.01 -9.98 13.75
CA ARG A 353 -19.91 -9.72 12.62
C ARG A 353 -19.23 -8.94 11.50
N LEU A 354 -18.51 -7.88 11.81
CA LEU A 354 -17.76 -7.09 10.81
C LEU A 354 -16.70 -7.95 10.07
N ILE A 355 -16.00 -8.83 10.78
CA ILE A 355 -15.02 -9.75 10.17
C ILE A 355 -15.72 -10.79 9.30
N SER A 356 -16.88 -11.30 9.73
CA SER A 356 -17.72 -12.21 8.94
C SER A 356 -18.24 -11.53 7.66
N ASP A 357 -18.72 -10.29 7.77
CA ASP A 357 -19.18 -9.48 6.64
C ASP A 357 -18.06 -9.22 5.61
N ALA A 358 -16.80 -9.17 6.06
CA ALA A 358 -15.64 -9.07 5.18
C ALA A 358 -15.41 -10.32 4.30
N SER A 359 -16.01 -11.48 4.65
CA SER A 359 -15.99 -12.68 3.80
C SER A 359 -16.81 -12.50 2.53
N ASN A 360 -17.94 -11.80 2.63
CA ASN A 360 -18.83 -11.48 1.51
C ASN A 360 -19.29 -10.01 1.56
N PRO A 361 -18.39 -9.06 1.28
CA PRO A 361 -18.71 -7.63 1.31
C PRO A 361 -19.79 -7.24 0.28
N ASP A 362 -20.02 -8.07 -0.74
CA ASP A 362 -21.03 -7.80 -1.76
C ASP A 362 -22.45 -8.00 -1.21
N ALA A 363 -22.67 -8.95 -0.29
CA ALA A 363 -23.97 -9.17 0.37
C ALA A 363 -24.36 -8.10 1.40
N VAL A 364 -23.39 -7.31 1.89
CA VAL A 364 -23.64 -6.22 2.85
C VAL A 364 -24.42 -5.05 2.23
N ALA A 365 -24.42 -4.93 0.90
CA ALA A 365 -24.97 -3.78 0.19
C ALA A 365 -26.50 -3.76 0.00
N ASP A 366 -27.22 -4.83 0.31
CA ASP A 366 -28.69 -4.74 0.33
C ASP A 366 -29.22 -4.05 1.61
N ALA A 367 -28.35 -3.69 2.57
CA ALA A 367 -28.74 -3.11 3.86
C ALA A 367 -28.33 -1.64 4.07
N THR A 368 -27.37 -1.11 3.30
CA THR A 368 -26.92 0.29 3.44
C THR A 368 -27.12 1.05 2.14
N ASP A 369 -28.37 1.49 2.00
CA ASP A 369 -28.90 2.24 0.87
C ASP A 369 -28.20 3.59 0.68
N SER A 370 -28.23 4.01 -0.58
CA SER A 370 -27.78 5.27 -1.16
C SER A 370 -28.10 6.54 -0.34
N SER A 371 -27.17 6.99 0.50
CA SER A 371 -27.26 8.32 1.14
C SER A 371 -25.93 9.10 1.17
N LEU A 372 -24.87 8.56 0.58
CA LEU A 372 -23.55 9.23 0.51
C LEU A 372 -23.26 9.87 -0.87
N LEU A 373 -24.29 10.08 -1.69
CA LEU A 373 -24.17 10.78 -2.97
C LEU A 373 -24.95 12.11 -3.03
N ASP A 374 -25.48 12.60 -1.89
CA ASP A 374 -26.07 13.93 -1.77
C ASP A 374 -25.15 14.91 -1.02
#